data_AF-A0A9D4Q1T4-F1
#
_entry.id   AF-A0A9D4Q1T4-F1
#
_cell.length_a   1.000
_cell.length_b   1.000
_cell.length_c   1.000
_cell.angle_alpha   90.00
_cell.angle_beta   90.00
_cell.angle_gamma   90.00
#
_symmetry.space_group_name_H-M   'P 1'
#
loop_
_entity.id
_entity.type
_entity.pdbx_description
1 polymer ?
#
loop_
_entity_poly.entity_id
_entity_poly.type
_entity_poly.pdbx_seq_one_letter_code
_entity_poly.pdbx_strand_id
1 'polypeptide(L)'
;MDQAAFTVVSYKKKRAAGVPVIFKPTQPNRSFWKVNPNLLASAVVTTAQEKVLSHRLNKDGSLMVTMSSVPAANRLLAVTDLAGIAVEARVPYSYSATYGRIQDVPVEYSDDDLKEYLSEQGPRCANCGADHAASYGGCPKKKAATLARTMEQFQEKRENDENRRRIRM
;
A
#
# COMPACT_ATOMS: atom_id res chain seq x y z
N MET A 1 -32.52 13.04 13.08
CA MET A 1 -32.82 11.68 12.62
C MET A 1 -31.55 10.88 12.80
N ASP A 2 -31.51 10.09 13.87
CA ASP A 2 -30.47 9.09 14.12
C ASP A 2 -30.69 7.90 13.18
N GLN A 3 -29.64 7.49 12.47
CA GLN A 3 -29.20 6.09 12.32
C GLN A 3 -28.14 6.01 11.21
N ALA A 4 -26.87 5.95 11.62
CA ALA A 4 -25.81 5.46 10.76
C ALA A 4 -26.05 3.96 10.51
N ALA A 5 -26.78 3.63 9.44
CA ALA A 5 -27.28 2.28 9.20
C ALA A 5 -26.21 1.30 8.68
N PHE A 6 -25.05 1.77 8.22
CA PHE A 6 -24.01 0.91 7.68
C PHE A 6 -22.61 1.34 8.12
N THR A 7 -21.73 0.35 8.28
CA THR A 7 -20.34 0.58 8.69
C THR A 7 -19.44 0.60 7.47
N VAL A 8 -18.85 1.77 7.18
CA VAL A 8 -17.85 1.92 6.12
C VAL A 8 -16.49 1.43 6.63
N VAL A 9 -16.07 0.24 6.22
CA VAL A 9 -14.78 -0.37 6.58
C VAL A 9 -13.77 -0.12 5.47
N SER A 10 -12.99 0.96 5.56
CA SER A 10 -11.94 1.23 4.58
C SER A 10 -10.67 0.40 4.87
N TYR A 11 -10.36 -0.54 3.96
CA TYR A 11 -9.10 -1.29 4.00
C TYR A 11 -8.01 -0.54 3.23
N LYS A 12 -7.34 0.41 3.89
CA LYS A 12 -6.08 0.90 3.34
C LYS A 12 -5.02 -0.19 3.56
N LYS A 13 -4.72 -0.98 2.52
CA LYS A 13 -3.65 -1.99 2.56
C LYS A 13 -2.39 -1.33 3.13
N LYS A 14 -1.99 -1.75 4.33
CA LYS A 14 -0.71 -1.36 4.94
C LYS A 14 0.38 -2.04 4.13
N ARG A 15 0.90 -1.34 3.11
CA ARG A 15 1.90 -1.93 2.21
C ARG A 15 3.26 -1.83 2.87
N ALA A 16 3.71 -2.94 3.45
CA ALA A 16 5.12 -3.15 3.78
C ALA A 16 5.97 -3.35 2.51
N ALA A 17 5.34 -3.78 1.42
CA ALA A 17 5.96 -3.95 0.12
C ALA A 17 6.13 -2.59 -0.59
N GLY A 18 7.30 -2.38 -1.18
CA GLY A 18 7.68 -1.15 -1.87
C GLY A 18 6.76 -0.72 -3.02
N VAL A 19 7.11 0.37 -3.70
CA VAL A 19 6.39 0.97 -4.83
C VAL A 19 6.73 0.25 -6.14
N PRO A 20 5.79 -0.48 -6.78
CA PRO A 20 6.02 -1.13 -8.05
C PRO A 20 5.81 -0.16 -9.22
N VAL A 21 6.74 -0.20 -10.16
CA VAL A 21 6.70 0.50 -11.44
C VAL A 21 6.77 -0.56 -12.55
N ILE A 22 5.84 -0.50 -13.50
CA ILE A 22 5.79 -1.34 -14.68
C ILE A 22 6.27 -0.52 -15.88
N PHE A 23 7.26 -1.02 -16.58
CA PHE A 23 7.69 -0.54 -17.89
C PHE A 23 7.08 -1.42 -18.96
N LYS A 24 6.20 -0.85 -19.77
CA LYS A 24 5.62 -1.51 -20.93
C LYS A 24 6.30 -0.98 -22.19
N PRO A 25 6.94 -1.83 -23.01
CA PRO A 25 7.44 -1.40 -24.32
C PRO A 25 6.30 -0.80 -25.15
N THR A 26 6.52 0.37 -25.76
CA THR A 26 5.54 0.98 -26.67
C THR A 26 5.56 0.31 -28.04
N GLN A 27 6.68 -0.31 -28.40
CA GLN A 27 6.88 -1.00 -29.66
C GLN A 27 6.55 -2.49 -29.51
N PRO A 28 5.61 -3.06 -30.28
CA PRO A 28 5.17 -4.46 -30.13
C PRO A 28 6.26 -5.49 -30.47
N ASN A 29 7.24 -5.11 -31.29
CA ASN A 29 8.35 -5.97 -31.69
C ASN A 29 9.54 -5.95 -30.72
N ARG A 30 9.50 -5.09 -29.68
CA ARG A 30 10.55 -4.98 -28.66
C ARG A 30 10.05 -5.56 -27.35
N SER A 31 10.92 -6.29 -26.68
CA SER A 31 10.64 -6.90 -25.38
C SER A 31 11.90 -6.92 -24.54
N PHE A 32 11.74 -6.75 -23.23
CA PHE A 32 12.84 -6.87 -22.28
C PHE A 32 13.42 -8.29 -22.19
N TRP A 33 12.70 -9.32 -22.68
CA TRP A 33 13.24 -10.68 -22.81
C TRP A 33 14.46 -10.77 -23.74
N LYS A 34 14.61 -9.82 -24.67
CA LYS A 34 15.70 -9.78 -25.66
C LYS A 34 16.81 -8.79 -25.30
N VAL A 35 16.71 -8.13 -24.14
CA VAL A 35 17.69 -7.13 -23.68
C VAL A 35 18.70 -7.79 -22.76
N ASN A 36 19.96 -7.33 -22.82
CA ASN A 36 20.98 -7.78 -21.89
C ASN A 36 20.58 -7.41 -20.45
N PRO A 37 20.44 -8.38 -19.53
CA PRO A 37 19.97 -8.15 -18.18
C PRO A 37 20.90 -7.23 -17.37
N ASN A 38 22.20 -7.24 -17.64
CA ASN A 38 23.17 -6.37 -16.94
C ASN A 38 23.00 -4.91 -17.34
N LEU A 39 22.74 -4.64 -18.63
CA LEU A 39 22.44 -3.29 -19.12
C LEU A 39 21.13 -2.77 -18.54
N LEU A 40 20.11 -3.64 -18.49
CA LEU A 40 18.81 -3.30 -17.94
C LEU A 40 18.89 -3.00 -16.44
N ALA A 41 19.59 -3.85 -15.67
CA ALA A 41 19.79 -3.64 -14.24
C ALA A 41 20.57 -2.35 -13.97
N SER A 42 21.63 -2.09 -14.74
CA SER A 42 22.42 -0.85 -14.63
C SER A 42 21.56 0.38 -14.92
N ALA A 43 20.83 0.39 -16.02
CA ALA A 43 19.94 1.50 -16.39
C ALA A 43 18.90 1.80 -15.29
N VAL A 44 18.26 0.77 -14.75
CA VAL A 44 17.26 0.92 -13.67
C VAL A 44 17.91 1.48 -12.41
N VAL A 45 19.06 0.96 -11.99
CA VAL A 45 19.75 1.42 -10.76
C VAL A 45 20.27 2.85 -10.92
N THR A 46 20.84 3.19 -12.09
CA THR A 46 21.31 4.55 -12.39
C THR A 46 20.17 5.56 -12.33
N THR A 47 19.00 5.23 -12.91
CA THR A 47 17.84 6.12 -12.86
C THR A 47 17.19 6.18 -11.49
N ALA A 48 17.05 5.03 -10.82
CA ALA A 48 16.45 4.96 -9.49
C ALA A 48 17.34 5.63 -8.42
N GLN A 49 18.66 5.69 -8.63
CA GLN A 49 19.65 6.15 -7.64
C GLN A 49 19.55 5.41 -6.28
N GLU A 50 19.02 4.20 -6.31
CA GLU A 50 18.78 3.38 -5.12
C GLU A 50 18.78 1.90 -5.53
N LYS A 51 19.01 1.03 -4.54
CA LYS A 51 18.90 -0.41 -4.73
C LYS A 51 17.44 -0.81 -4.99
N VAL A 52 17.26 -1.62 -6.01
CA VAL A 52 15.98 -2.26 -6.34
C VAL A 52 15.63 -3.31 -5.29
N LEU A 53 14.39 -3.32 -4.76
CA LEU A 53 13.94 -4.38 -3.83
C LEU A 53 13.69 -5.70 -4.55
N SER A 54 12.98 -5.62 -5.68
CA SER A 54 12.70 -6.77 -6.54
C SER A 54 12.43 -6.33 -7.96
N HIS A 55 12.67 -7.22 -8.91
CA HIS A 55 12.30 -7.03 -10.31
C HIS A 55 11.78 -8.34 -10.89
N ARG A 56 10.91 -8.26 -11.89
CA ARG A 56 10.40 -9.41 -12.63
C ARG A 56 10.06 -9.04 -14.07
N LEU A 57 10.27 -9.98 -14.98
CA LEU A 57 9.75 -9.90 -16.35
C LEU A 57 8.41 -10.59 -16.42
N ASN A 58 7.40 -9.90 -16.96
CA ASN A 58 6.08 -10.46 -17.18
C ASN A 58 6.03 -11.19 -18.54
N LYS A 59 5.02 -12.06 -18.71
CA LYS A 59 4.84 -12.86 -19.94
C LYS A 59 4.61 -12.00 -21.19
N ASP A 60 4.04 -10.81 -21.02
CA ASP A 60 3.82 -9.82 -22.08
C ASP A 60 5.12 -9.07 -22.48
N GLY A 61 6.25 -9.39 -21.86
CA GLY A 61 7.53 -8.75 -22.14
C GLY A 61 7.72 -7.41 -21.45
N SER A 62 6.82 -7.02 -20.53
CA SER A 62 6.99 -5.85 -19.66
C SER A 62 7.91 -6.16 -18.47
N LEU A 63 8.58 -5.13 -17.97
CA LEU A 63 9.43 -5.20 -16.78
C LEU A 63 8.68 -4.57 -15.59
N MET A 64 8.59 -5.28 -14.48
CA MET A 64 8.11 -4.71 -13.21
C MET A 64 9.27 -4.60 -12.24
N VAL A 65 9.41 -3.44 -11.62
CA VAL A 65 10.47 -3.12 -10.66
C VAL A 65 9.84 -2.55 -9.39
N THR A 66 10.23 -3.05 -8.22
CA THR A 66 9.71 -2.59 -6.93
C THR A 66 10.76 -1.79 -6.17
N MET A 67 10.45 -0.55 -5.83
CA MET A 67 11.31 0.41 -5.11
C MET A 67 10.96 0.51 -3.63
N SER A 68 11.94 0.72 -2.76
CA SER A 68 11.71 1.05 -1.34
C SER A 68 11.12 2.45 -1.15
N SER A 69 11.53 3.41 -1.98
CA SER A 69 11.18 4.82 -1.80
C SER A 69 10.28 5.36 -2.90
N VAL A 70 9.37 6.27 -2.51
CA VAL A 70 8.50 7.02 -3.45
C VAL A 70 9.33 7.91 -4.40
N PRO A 71 10.39 8.62 -3.94
CA PRO A 71 11.24 9.40 -4.84
C PRO A 71 11.89 8.58 -5.96
N ALA A 72 12.39 7.37 -5.65
CA ALA A 72 12.97 6.50 -6.68
C ALA A 72 11.92 6.03 -7.69
N ALA A 73 10.72 5.67 -7.23
CA ALA A 73 9.63 5.31 -8.11
C ALA A 73 9.21 6.48 -9.03
N ASN A 74 9.15 7.70 -8.52
CA ASN A 74 8.82 8.88 -9.32
C ASN A 74 9.86 9.15 -10.42
N ARG A 75 11.15 8.95 -10.14
CA ARG A 75 12.21 9.02 -11.17
C ARG A 75 12.00 7.98 -12.26
N LEU A 76 11.68 6.75 -11.87
CA LEU A 76 11.41 5.65 -12.81
C LEU A 76 10.13 5.89 -13.64
N LEU A 77 9.11 6.53 -13.08
CA LEU A 77 7.87 6.87 -13.80
C LEU A 77 8.07 7.94 -14.88
N ALA A 78 9.10 8.77 -14.76
CA ALA A 78 9.42 9.80 -15.77
C ALA A 78 10.21 9.24 -16.97
N VAL A 79 10.60 7.96 -16.94
CA VAL A 79 11.42 7.34 -17.99
C VAL A 79 10.58 7.00 -19.21
N THR A 80 11.04 7.44 -20.37
CA THR A 80 10.45 7.16 -21.68
C THR A 80 11.31 6.22 -22.53
N ASP A 81 12.59 6.05 -22.21
CA ASP A 81 13.49 5.05 -22.80
C ASP A 81 14.25 4.29 -21.70
N LEU A 82 14.23 2.96 -21.77
CA LEU A 82 14.97 2.11 -20.85
C LEU A 82 15.79 1.09 -21.63
N ALA A 83 17.11 1.23 -21.54
CA ALA A 83 18.07 0.37 -22.24
C ALA A 83 17.84 0.31 -23.77
N GLY A 84 17.49 1.45 -24.39
CA GLY A 84 17.25 1.56 -25.83
C GLY A 84 15.91 1.00 -26.28
N ILE A 85 14.97 0.80 -25.34
CA ILE A 85 13.57 0.51 -25.65
C ILE A 85 12.71 1.67 -25.16
N ALA A 86 11.93 2.24 -26.08
CA ALA A 86 10.88 3.19 -25.75
C ALA A 86 9.78 2.52 -24.91
N VAL A 87 9.47 3.10 -23.76
CA VAL A 87 8.61 2.51 -22.72
C VAL A 87 7.58 3.50 -22.21
N GLU A 88 6.46 2.95 -21.80
CA GLU A 88 5.48 3.61 -20.94
C GLU A 88 5.65 3.09 -19.52
N ALA A 89 6.03 3.98 -18.59
CA ALA A 89 6.18 3.65 -17.18
C ALA A 89 4.88 3.96 -16.43
N ARG A 90 4.35 2.99 -15.68
CA ARG A 90 3.13 3.17 -14.90
C ARG A 90 3.13 2.37 -13.61
N VAL A 91 2.36 2.83 -12.64
CA VAL A 91 2.07 2.06 -11.43
C VAL A 91 0.91 1.10 -11.75
N PRO A 92 0.97 -0.19 -11.34
CA PRO A 92 -0.14 -1.11 -11.53
C PRO A 92 -1.42 -0.57 -10.88
N TYR A 93 -2.57 -0.75 -11.54
CA TYR A 93 -3.86 -0.30 -11.02
C TYR A 93 -4.18 -0.89 -9.64
N SER A 94 -3.85 -2.16 -9.42
CA SER A 94 -3.99 -2.83 -8.11
C SER A 94 -3.16 -2.16 -7.00
N TYR A 95 -2.11 -1.42 -7.37
CA TYR A 95 -1.33 -0.60 -6.47
C TYR A 95 -1.89 0.83 -6.35
N SER A 96 -2.38 1.48 -7.40
CA SER A 96 -2.97 2.82 -7.23
C SER A 96 -4.34 2.79 -6.54
N ALA A 97 -5.10 1.72 -6.69
CA ALA A 97 -6.45 1.61 -6.15
C ALA A 97 -6.46 1.40 -4.63
N THR A 98 -7.31 2.16 -3.95
CA THR A 98 -7.67 1.96 -2.54
C THR A 98 -9.09 1.39 -2.51
N TYR A 99 -9.24 0.18 -1.97
CA TYR A 99 -10.55 -0.46 -1.85
C TYR A 99 -11.02 -0.39 -0.39
N GLY A 100 -12.28 -0.02 -0.20
CA GLY A 100 -13.01 -0.19 1.06
C GLY A 100 -14.07 -1.26 0.89
N ARG A 101 -14.46 -1.89 2.00
CA ARG A 101 -15.67 -2.71 2.06
C ARG A 101 -16.71 -1.95 2.87
N ILE A 102 -17.91 -1.81 2.34
CA ILE A 102 -19.04 -1.29 3.10
C ILE A 102 -19.80 -2.52 3.62
N GLN A 103 -20.11 -2.54 4.91
CA GLN A 103 -20.86 -3.63 5.54
C GLN A 103 -22.24 -3.12 5.97
N ASP A 104 -23.21 -4.02 5.94
CA ASP A 104 -24.59 -3.78 6.39
C ASP A 104 -25.34 -2.70 5.61
N VAL A 105 -25.06 -2.60 4.30
CA VAL A 105 -25.83 -1.73 3.41
C VAL A 105 -27.26 -2.27 3.29
N PRO A 106 -28.29 -1.48 3.65
CA PRO A 106 -29.68 -1.90 3.47
C PRO A 106 -30.00 -2.13 1.98
N VAL A 107 -30.89 -3.08 1.69
CA VAL A 107 -31.17 -3.55 0.32
C VAL A 107 -31.78 -2.45 -0.56
N GLU A 108 -32.40 -1.45 0.07
CA GLU A 108 -32.99 -0.28 -0.57
C GLU A 108 -31.98 0.70 -1.18
N TYR A 109 -30.69 0.60 -0.86
CA TYR A 109 -29.67 1.48 -1.44
C TYR A 109 -29.11 0.91 -2.74
N SER A 110 -29.15 1.71 -3.81
CA SER A 110 -28.46 1.39 -5.07
C SER A 110 -26.98 1.81 -5.03
N ASP A 111 -26.20 1.27 -5.98
CA ASP A 111 -24.80 1.66 -6.16
C ASP A 111 -24.62 3.16 -6.41
N ASP A 112 -25.59 3.81 -7.05
CA ASP A 112 -25.53 5.24 -7.35
C ASP A 112 -25.85 6.08 -6.10
N ASP A 113 -26.80 5.65 -5.26
CA ASP A 113 -27.08 6.28 -3.96
C ASP A 113 -25.86 6.21 -3.03
N LEU A 114 -25.16 5.06 -3.03
CA LEU A 114 -23.94 4.87 -2.25
C LEU A 114 -22.79 5.76 -2.76
N LYS A 115 -22.64 5.89 -4.08
CA LYS A 115 -21.61 6.77 -4.66
C LYS A 115 -21.88 8.22 -4.30
N GLU A 116 -23.11 8.68 -4.45
CA GLU A 116 -23.50 10.05 -4.11
C GLU A 116 -23.23 10.33 -2.62
N TYR A 117 -23.72 9.47 -1.74
CA TYR A 117 -23.53 9.58 -0.28
C TYR A 117 -22.04 9.62 0.13
N LEU A 118 -21.20 8.79 -0.52
CA LEU A 118 -19.77 8.70 -0.22
C LEU A 118 -18.93 9.75 -0.95
N SER A 119 -19.46 10.40 -1.99
CA SER A 119 -18.73 11.42 -2.75
C SER A 119 -18.54 12.70 -1.94
N GLU A 120 -19.49 13.04 -1.08
CA GLU A 120 -19.44 14.22 -0.21
C GLU A 120 -18.52 14.03 1.00
N GLN A 121 -18.37 12.79 1.47
CA GLN A 121 -17.51 12.45 2.59
C GLN A 121 -16.17 11.94 2.08
N GLY A 122 -15.20 12.85 1.93
CA GLY A 122 -13.80 12.50 1.70
C GLY A 122 -13.29 11.42 2.69
N PRO A 123 -12.18 10.72 2.38
CA PRO A 123 -11.76 9.55 3.15
C PRO A 123 -11.46 9.90 4.63
N ARG A 124 -12.35 9.45 5.52
CA ARG A 124 -12.22 9.63 6.98
C ARG A 124 -11.30 8.59 7.61
N CYS A 125 -10.70 8.95 8.74
CA CYS A 125 -9.86 8.06 9.51
C CYS A 125 -10.66 6.86 10.04
N ALA A 126 -10.31 5.63 9.63
CA ALA A 126 -10.95 4.41 10.14
C ALA A 126 -10.85 4.21 11.66
N ASN A 127 -9.88 4.86 12.33
CA ASN A 127 -9.71 4.73 13.78
C ASN A 127 -10.56 5.72 14.57
N CYS A 128 -10.78 6.94 14.06
CA CYS A 128 -11.46 8.01 14.84
C CYS A 128 -12.47 8.86 14.07
N GLY A 129 -12.71 8.57 12.80
CA GLY A 129 -13.68 9.28 11.97
C GLY A 129 -13.27 10.69 11.53
N ALA A 130 -12.09 11.18 11.93
CA ALA A 130 -11.62 12.54 11.60
C ALA A 130 -10.99 12.64 10.20
N ASP A 131 -10.83 13.87 9.70
CA ASP A 131 -10.25 14.19 8.39
C ASP A 131 -8.72 14.09 8.37
N HIS A 132 -8.22 12.87 8.59
CA HIS A 132 -6.83 12.53 8.39
C HIS A 132 -6.69 11.05 7.99
N ALA A 133 -5.54 10.70 7.40
CA ALA A 133 -5.27 9.31 7.05
C ALA A 133 -5.38 8.39 8.30
N ALA A 134 -5.89 7.16 8.13
CA ALA A 134 -5.92 6.15 9.20
C ALA A 134 -4.53 5.82 9.77
N SER A 135 -3.48 6.05 8.98
CA SER A 135 -2.08 5.89 9.37
C SER A 135 -1.54 7.06 10.19
N TYR A 136 -2.24 8.19 10.27
CA TYR A 136 -1.77 9.40 10.95
C TYR A 136 -1.27 9.08 12.36
N GLY A 137 0.01 9.39 12.63
CA GLY A 137 0.65 9.11 13.91
C GLY A 137 0.02 9.85 15.09
N GLY A 138 -0.65 10.98 14.81
CA GLY A 138 -1.36 11.77 15.80
C GLY A 138 -2.78 11.30 16.12
N CYS A 139 -3.29 10.23 15.51
CA CYS A 139 -4.67 9.77 15.73
C CYS A 139 -4.89 9.39 17.21
N PRO A 140 -5.84 10.02 17.93
CA PRO A 140 -6.03 9.84 19.37
C PRO A 140 -6.49 8.42 19.72
N LYS A 141 -7.48 7.87 19.00
CA LYS A 141 -7.95 6.49 19.24
C LYS A 141 -6.88 5.44 18.94
N LYS A 142 -6.06 5.66 17.91
CA LYS A 142 -4.92 4.79 17.59
C LYS A 142 -3.84 4.83 18.68
N LYS A 143 -3.53 6.02 19.21
CA LYS A 143 -2.60 6.18 20.33
C LYS A 143 -3.11 5.47 21.58
N ALA A 144 -4.40 5.68 21.92
CA ALA A 144 -5.02 5.02 23.07
C ALA A 144 -4.99 3.49 22.95
N ALA A 145 -5.36 2.94 21.80
CA ALA A 145 -5.31 1.50 21.56
C ALA A 145 -3.89 0.92 21.62
N THR A 146 -2.88 1.65 21.15
CA THR A 146 -1.48 1.22 21.24
C THR A 146 -1.02 1.21 22.70
N LEU A 147 -1.38 2.23 23.48
CA LEU A 147 -1.08 2.32 24.91
C LEU A 147 -1.72 1.17 25.69
N ALA A 148 -2.99 0.88 25.44
CA ALA A 148 -3.71 -0.22 26.10
C ALA A 148 -3.03 -1.57 25.86
N ARG A 149 -2.70 -1.91 24.59
CA ARG A 149 -1.99 -3.15 24.27
C ARG A 149 -0.61 -3.23 24.93
N THR A 150 0.07 -2.09 25.03
CA THR A 150 1.38 -2.03 25.70
C THR A 150 1.22 -2.31 27.20
N MET A 151 0.21 -1.75 27.85
CA MET A 151 -0.07 -1.98 29.27
C MET A 151 -0.45 -3.43 29.56
N GLU A 152 -1.27 -4.05 28.72
CA GLU A 152 -1.62 -5.48 28.81
C GLU A 152 -0.37 -6.37 28.72
N GLN A 153 0.50 -6.12 27.74
CA GLN A 153 1.76 -6.86 27.60
C GLN A 153 2.68 -6.71 28.81
N PHE A 154 2.71 -5.53 29.44
CA PHE A 154 3.47 -5.33 30.67
C PHE A 154 2.87 -6.08 31.87
N GLN A 155 1.55 -6.13 31.98
CA GLN A 155 0.86 -6.88 33.05
C GLN A 155 1.10 -8.39 32.89
N GLU A 156 0.89 -8.92 31.69
CA GLU A 156 1.10 -10.33 31.38
C GLU A 156 2.55 -10.75 31.66
N LYS A 157 3.53 -9.92 31.27
CA LYS A 157 4.93 -10.17 31.59
C LYS A 157 5.21 -10.17 33.09
N ARG A 158 4.63 -9.25 33.85
CA ARG A 158 4.76 -9.20 35.32
C ARG A 158 4.19 -10.44 35.98
N GLU A 159 2.98 -10.84 35.61
CA GLU A 159 2.33 -12.05 36.14
C GLU A 159 3.14 -13.31 35.83
N ASN A 160 3.69 -13.39 34.61
CA ASN A 160 4.51 -14.51 34.20
C ASN A 160 5.84 -14.57 34.98
N ASP A 161 6.48 -13.42 35.21
CA ASP A 161 7.69 -13.32 36.03
C ASP A 161 7.41 -13.68 37.51
N GLU A 162 6.27 -13.28 38.06
CA GLU A 162 5.84 -13.66 39.42
C GLU A 162 5.56 -15.17 39.54
N ASN A 163 4.86 -15.77 38.58
CA ASN A 163 4.64 -17.22 38.55
C ASN A 163 5.95 -18.00 38.44
N ARG A 164 6.91 -17.54 37.63
CA ARG A 164 8.24 -18.18 37.53
C ARG A 164 9.02 -18.13 38.83
N ARG A 165 8.84 -17.10 39.66
CA ARG A 165 9.45 -17.02 41.00
C ARG A 165 8.80 -18.01 41.97
N ARG A 166 7.48 -18.18 41.91
CA ARG A 166 6.74 -19.14 42.77
C ARG A 166 7.10 -20.60 42.50
N ILE A 167 7.34 -20.98 41.25
CA ILE A 167 7.68 -22.37 40.87
C ILE A 167 9.12 -22.76 41.28
N ARG A 168 9.98 -21.77 41.58
CA ARG A 168 11.40 -21.99 41.95
C ARG A 168 11.65 -22.02 43.47
N MET A 169 10.62 -21.85 44.29
CA MET A 169 10.66 -22.05 45.75
C MET A 169 10.03 -23.40 46.09
#